data_AF-A0A2H0VM22-F1
#
_entry.id   AF-A0A2H0VM22-F1
#
_cell.length_a   1.000
_cell.length_b   1.000
_cell.length_c   1.000
_cell.angle_alpha   90.00
_cell.angle_beta   90.00
_cell.angle_gamma   90.00
#
_symmetry.space_group_name_H-M   'P 1'
#
loop_
_entity.id
_entity.type
_entity.pdbx_description
1 polymer ?
#
loop_
_entity_poly.entity_id
_entity_poly.type
_entity_poly.pdbx_seq_one_letter_code
_entity_poly.pdbx_strand_id
1 'polypeptide(L)'
;MAGVRSLVPSSGYLWNYARDDMVELFNSLRNTILTSNTFRDSMYYMYLATVTQKGQITIPVNFRRLLNLVPNDRVVFEKKGGKIVLSKGVDIMSLAGKMKPKKNMNVDPVKAREYMEKNYKRI
;
A
#
# COMPACT_ATOMS: atom_id res chain seq x y z
N MET A 1 15.41 0.27 60.14
CA MET A 1 15.78 -0.29 58.81
C MET A 1 14.52 -0.48 58.00
N ALA A 2 14.20 0.44 57.09
CA ALA A 2 13.07 0.32 56.17
C ALA A 2 13.63 0.15 54.76
N GLY A 3 13.38 -1.01 54.15
CA GLY A 3 13.90 -1.37 52.84
C GLY A 3 13.28 -0.51 51.75
N VAL A 4 14.12 0.21 51.01
CA VAL A 4 13.75 0.96 49.81
C VAL A 4 13.44 -0.06 48.70
N ARG A 5 12.15 -0.37 48.51
CA ARG A 5 11.69 -1.09 47.32
C ARG A 5 11.81 -0.16 46.12
N SER A 6 12.78 -0.43 45.25
CA SER A 6 12.88 0.20 43.93
C SER A 6 11.61 -0.10 43.13
N LEU A 7 10.80 0.93 42.87
CA LEU A 7 9.70 0.89 41.91
C LEU A 7 10.31 0.81 40.50
N VAL A 8 10.62 -0.38 40.03
CA VAL A 8 10.91 -0.61 38.61
C VAL A 8 9.56 -0.58 37.89
N PRO A 9 9.28 0.38 36.99
CA PRO A 9 8.03 0.39 36.27
C PRO A 9 8.01 -0.81 35.33
N SER A 10 6.93 -1.59 35.39
CA SER A 10 6.71 -2.70 34.45
C SER A 10 6.75 -2.14 33.01
N SER A 11 7.65 -2.70 32.21
CA SER A 11 8.01 -2.26 30.86
C SER A 11 6.80 -2.03 29.92
N GLY A 12 5.63 -2.58 30.21
CA GLY A 12 4.42 -2.40 29.40
C GLY A 12 3.74 -1.03 29.52
N TYR A 13 3.91 -0.30 30.63
CA TYR A 13 3.19 0.97 30.85
C TYR A 13 3.89 2.18 30.21
N LEU A 14 5.23 2.13 30.09
CA LEU A 14 6.03 3.19 29.49
C LEU A 14 5.80 3.31 27.96
N TRP A 15 5.55 2.19 27.27
CA TRP A 15 5.25 2.18 25.84
C TRP A 15 3.86 2.72 25.50
N ASN A 16 2.89 2.60 26.41
CA ASN A 16 1.56 3.14 26.21
C ASN A 16 1.56 4.66 26.46
N TYR A 17 2.25 5.14 27.50
CA TYR A 17 2.40 6.57 27.76
C TYR A 17 3.15 7.30 26.63
N ALA A 18 4.28 6.74 26.16
CA ALA A 18 5.01 7.33 25.03
C ALA A 18 4.23 7.28 23.69
N ARG A 19 3.31 6.31 23.53
CA ARG A 19 2.43 6.22 22.36
C ARG A 19 1.36 7.30 22.41
N ASP A 20 0.74 7.49 23.56
CA ASP A 20 -0.35 8.44 23.74
C ASP A 20 0.17 9.89 23.64
N ASP A 21 1.31 10.20 24.27
CA ASP A 21 1.98 11.51 24.18
C ASP A 21 2.39 11.87 22.74
N MET A 22 2.89 10.88 21.98
CA MET A 22 3.28 11.08 20.57
C MET A 22 2.05 11.28 19.67
N VAL A 23 0.93 10.65 19.97
CA VAL A 23 -0.33 10.84 19.26
C VAL A 23 -0.88 12.25 19.50
N GLU A 24 -0.80 12.75 20.74
CA GLU A 24 -1.20 14.11 21.08
C GLU A 24 -0.30 15.17 20.43
N LEU A 25 1.02 14.99 20.49
CA LEU A 25 1.99 15.87 19.84
C LEU A 25 1.78 15.92 18.31
N PHE A 26 1.50 14.78 17.70
CA PHE A 26 1.20 14.69 16.26
C PHE A 26 -0.11 15.38 15.89
N ASN A 27 -1.15 15.25 16.72
CA ASN A 27 -2.44 15.91 16.48
C ASN A 27 -2.34 17.43 16.67
N SER A 28 -1.53 17.90 17.62
CA SER A 28 -1.21 19.32 17.81
C SER A 28 -0.53 19.91 16.58
N LEU A 29 0.52 19.24 16.07
CA LEU A 29 1.22 19.65 14.85
C LEU A 29 0.31 19.67 13.62
N ARG A 30 -0.62 18.71 13.51
CA ARG A 30 -1.60 18.66 12.42
C ARG A 30 -2.50 19.90 12.41
N ASN A 31 -2.98 20.34 13.57
CA ASN A 31 -3.92 21.46 13.67
C ASN A 31 -3.26 22.81 13.34
N THR A 32 -1.97 22.98 13.65
CA THR A 32 -1.21 24.20 13.36
C THR A 32 -0.90 24.37 11.87
N ILE A 33 -0.73 23.27 11.12
CA ILE A 33 -0.36 23.29 9.69
C ILE A 33 -1.59 23.52 8.77
N LEU A 34 -2.81 23.31 9.27
CA LEU A 34 -4.05 23.38 8.49
C LEU A 34 -4.53 24.81 8.13
N THR A 35 -3.83 25.87 8.57
CA THR A 35 -4.21 27.27 8.33
C THR A 35 -3.68 27.87 7.03
N SER A 36 -2.83 27.17 6.25
CA SER A 36 -2.35 27.67 4.95
C SER A 36 -2.77 26.76 3.79
N ASN A 37 -3.56 27.31 2.87
CA ASN A 37 -4.38 26.57 1.90
C ASN A 37 -3.65 26.12 0.61
N THR A 38 -2.31 26.06 0.56
CA THR A 38 -1.58 25.83 -0.71
C THR A 38 -0.51 24.73 -0.67
N PHE A 39 -0.32 24.03 0.46
CA PHE A 39 0.75 23.02 0.63
C PHE A 39 0.24 21.58 0.86
N ARG A 40 -1.00 21.26 0.50
CA ARG A 40 -1.64 19.98 0.85
C ARG A 40 -1.15 18.73 0.11
N ASP A 41 -0.57 18.86 -1.09
CA ASP A 41 -0.28 17.70 -1.95
C ASP A 41 1.16 17.16 -1.83
N SER A 42 2.08 17.90 -1.23
CA SER A 42 3.50 17.52 -1.07
C SER A 42 3.86 16.97 0.32
N MET A 43 2.88 16.81 1.21
CA MET A 43 3.12 16.43 2.60
C MET A 43 3.19 14.90 2.73
N TYR A 44 4.34 14.40 3.21
CA TYR A 44 4.53 12.98 3.54
C TYR A 44 3.43 12.51 4.49
N TYR A 45 2.45 11.76 3.98
CA TYR A 45 1.37 11.18 4.77
C TYR A 45 1.81 9.81 5.31
N MET A 46 2.17 9.77 6.59
CA MET A 46 2.43 8.53 7.32
C MET A 46 1.19 8.14 8.13
N TYR A 47 0.75 6.89 8.02
CA TYR A 47 -0.36 6.34 8.79
C TYR A 47 0.07 5.07 9.51
N LEU A 48 -0.05 5.06 10.82
CA LEU A 48 0.19 3.89 11.64
C LEU A 48 -1.09 3.04 11.66
N ALA A 49 -0.99 1.81 11.16
CA ALA A 49 -2.08 0.84 11.22
C ALA A 49 -1.68 -0.34 12.10
N THR A 50 -2.62 -0.81 12.92
CA THR A 50 -2.45 -2.03 13.70
C THR A 50 -2.83 -3.23 12.84
N VAL A 51 -1.97 -4.26 12.84
CA VAL A 51 -2.29 -5.55 12.23
C VAL A 51 -3.26 -6.28 13.14
N THR A 52 -4.41 -6.71 12.62
CA THR A 52 -5.39 -7.47 13.40
C THR A 52 -4.84 -8.85 13.75
N GLN A 53 -5.46 -9.56 14.69
CA GLN A 53 -5.07 -10.94 15.03
C GLN A 53 -5.10 -11.90 13.83
N LYS A 54 -5.88 -11.59 12.80
CA LYS A 54 -5.98 -12.35 11.55
C LYS A 54 -4.96 -11.92 10.50
N GLY A 55 -4.04 -11.01 10.82
CA GLY A 55 -3.04 -10.51 9.87
C GLY A 55 -3.57 -9.47 8.88
N GLN A 56 -4.74 -8.87 9.13
CA GLN A 56 -5.34 -7.89 8.22
C GLN A 56 -4.90 -6.47 8.57
N ILE A 57 -4.75 -5.63 7.55
CA ILE A 57 -4.46 -4.20 7.70
C ILE A 57 -5.52 -3.43 6.93
N THR A 58 -6.15 -2.46 7.57
CA THR A 58 -7.15 -1.59 6.94
C THR A 58 -6.46 -0.51 6.12
N ILE A 59 -6.87 -0.32 4.87
CA ILE A 59 -6.41 0.79 4.03
C ILE A 59 -7.30 2.02 4.31
N PRO A 60 -6.78 3.09 4.93
CA PRO A 60 -7.56 4.29 5.22
C PRO A 60 -8.12 4.94 3.97
N VAL A 61 -9.20 5.71 4.13
CA VAL A 61 -9.93 6.36 3.02
C VAL A 61 -8.99 7.18 2.12
N ASN A 62 -8.02 7.89 2.71
CA ASN A 62 -7.09 8.74 1.96
C ASN A 62 -6.24 7.92 0.97
N PHE A 63 -5.67 6.81 1.41
CA PHE A 63 -4.88 5.92 0.55
C PHE A 63 -5.77 5.19 -0.47
N ARG A 64 -7.00 4.82 -0.11
CA ARG A 64 -7.96 4.23 -1.06
C ARG A 64 -8.26 5.18 -2.22
N ARG A 65 -8.50 6.46 -1.94
CA ARG A 65 -8.73 7.47 -2.98
C ARG A 65 -7.49 7.69 -3.84
N LEU A 66 -6.31 7.78 -3.23
CA LEU A 66 -5.05 7.96 -3.96
C LEU A 66 -4.79 6.80 -4.94
N LEU A 67 -5.08 5.57 -4.52
CA LEU A 67 -4.92 4.37 -5.33
C LEU A 67 -6.15 4.05 -6.21
N ASN A 68 -7.19 4.89 -6.17
CA ASN A 68 -8.48 4.66 -6.85
C ASN A 68 -9.06 3.25 -6.60
N LEU A 69 -9.01 2.81 -5.34
CA LEU A 69 -9.53 1.51 -4.90
C LEU A 69 -11.02 1.60 -4.57
N VAL A 70 -11.80 0.73 -5.19
CA VAL A 70 -13.23 0.49 -4.98
C VAL A 70 -13.40 -0.81 -4.20
N PRO A 71 -14.49 -1.02 -3.43
CA PRO A 71 -14.77 -2.34 -2.86
C PRO A 71 -14.67 -3.45 -3.89
N ASN A 72 -14.09 -4.59 -3.50
CA ASN A 72 -13.79 -5.75 -4.36
C ASN A 72 -12.63 -5.58 -5.36
N ASP A 73 -11.96 -4.43 -5.39
CA ASP A 73 -10.72 -4.33 -6.16
C ASP A 73 -9.62 -5.22 -5.56
N ARG A 74 -8.88 -5.86 -6.46
CA ARG A 74 -7.67 -6.62 -6.11
C ARG A 74 -6.50 -5.67 -5.93
N VAL A 75 -5.56 -6.05 -5.08
CA VAL A 75 -4.37 -5.27 -4.75
C VAL A 75 -3.15 -6.16 -4.88
N VAL A 76 -2.06 -5.63 -5.43
CA VAL A 76 -0.79 -6.31 -5.60
C VAL A 76 0.21 -5.77 -4.59
N PHE A 77 0.93 -6.69 -3.94
CA PHE A 77 2.02 -6.39 -3.04
C PHE A 77 3.33 -6.76 -3.72
N GLU A 78 4.19 -5.78 -3.97
CA GLU A 78 5.50 -5.99 -4.56
C GLU A 78 6.60 -5.68 -3.54
N LYS A 79 7.60 -6.56 -3.43
CA LYS A 79 8.79 -6.28 -2.62
C LYS A 79 9.81 -5.52 -3.47
N LYS A 80 10.11 -4.28 -3.11
CA LYS A 80 11.14 -3.45 -3.77
C LYS A 80 12.05 -2.82 -2.72
N GLY A 81 13.35 -3.17 -2.77
CA GLY A 81 14.38 -2.54 -1.93
C GLY A 81 14.07 -2.58 -0.42
N GLY A 82 13.57 -3.72 0.08
CA GLY A 82 13.21 -3.87 1.50
C GLY A 82 11.88 -3.24 1.91
N LYS A 83 11.17 -2.58 0.99
CA LYS A 83 9.82 -2.03 1.19
C LYS A 83 8.79 -2.89 0.48
N ILE A 84 7.57 -2.88 1.00
CA ILE A 84 6.40 -3.42 0.33
C ILE A 84 5.68 -2.26 -0.35
N VAL A 85 5.55 -2.33 -1.67
CA VAL A 85 4.81 -1.38 -2.49
C VAL A 85 3.44 -1.99 -2.77
N LEU A 86 2.41 -1.18 -2.57
CA LEU A 86 1.03 -1.56 -2.76
C LEU A 86 0.47 -0.85 -3.98
N SER A 87 -0.11 -1.60 -4.92
CA SER A 87 -0.70 -1.06 -6.14
C SER A 87 -2.04 -1.73 -6.45
N LYS A 88 -2.91 -1.01 -7.16
CA LYS A 88 -4.16 -1.58 -7.66
C LYS A 88 -3.84 -2.73 -8.63
N GLY A 89 -4.47 -3.88 -8.40
CA GLY A 89 -4.37 -5.04 -9.29
C GLY A 89 -5.14 -4.79 -10.58
N VAL A 90 -4.52 -5.15 -11.70
CA VAL A 90 -5.14 -5.00 -13.01
C VAL A 90 -5.79 -6.31 -13.41
N ASP A 91 -7.06 -6.25 -13.82
CA ASP A 91 -7.78 -7.44 -14.30
C ASP A 91 -7.56 -7.64 -15.79
N ILE A 92 -7.40 -8.88 -16.25
CA ILE A 92 -7.15 -9.20 -17.67
C ILE A 92 -8.26 -8.63 -18.56
N MET A 93 -9.52 -8.71 -18.10
CA MET A 93 -10.65 -8.15 -18.83
C MET A 93 -10.53 -6.62 -18.98
N SER A 94 -9.97 -5.94 -17.99
CA SER A 94 -9.74 -4.49 -18.04
C SER A 94 -8.59 -4.07 -18.97
N LEU A 95 -7.74 -5.02 -19.40
CA LEU A 95 -6.73 -4.81 -20.44
C LEU A 95 -7.25 -5.11 -21.85
N ALA A 96 -8.32 -5.90 -21.99
CA ALA A 96 -8.87 -6.26 -23.28
C ALA A 96 -9.24 -5.00 -24.07
N GLY A 97 -8.70 -4.85 -25.28
CA GLY A 97 -8.90 -3.68 -26.14
C GLY A 97 -8.06 -2.44 -25.80
N LYS A 98 -7.44 -2.34 -24.61
CA LYS A 98 -6.48 -1.26 -24.32
C LYS A 98 -5.13 -1.46 -25.00
N MET A 99 -4.72 -2.72 -25.14
CA MET A 99 -3.50 -3.06 -25.87
C MET A 99 -3.78 -3.08 -27.37
N LYS A 100 -3.25 -2.10 -28.10
CA LYS A 100 -3.33 -2.07 -29.57
C LYS A 100 -2.25 -2.98 -30.16
N PRO A 101 -2.58 -3.92 -31.06
CA PRO A 101 -1.56 -4.69 -31.77
C PRO A 101 -0.70 -3.75 -32.62
N LYS A 102 0.61 -4.00 -32.70
CA LYS A 102 1.49 -3.25 -33.61
C LYS A 102 1.06 -3.57 -35.05
N LYS A 103 0.53 -2.56 -35.74
CA LYS A 103 -0.11 -2.68 -37.07
C LYS A 103 0.86 -3.05 -38.21
N ASN A 104 2.18 -2.88 -38.00
CA ASN A 104 3.21 -3.11 -39.01
C ASN A 104 4.12 -4.31 -38.70
N MET A 105 3.55 -5.45 -38.30
CA MET A 105 4.30 -6.69 -38.37
C MET A 105 4.21 -7.18 -39.81
N ASN A 106 5.32 -7.19 -40.54
CA ASN A 106 5.43 -7.80 -41.88
C ASN A 106 5.38 -9.33 -41.75
N VAL A 107 4.35 -9.83 -41.08
CA VAL A 107 4.19 -11.21 -40.69
C VAL A 107 2.82 -11.65 -41.17
N ASP A 108 2.83 -12.63 -42.06
CA ASP A 108 1.63 -13.26 -42.56
C ASP A 108 0.88 -13.93 -41.38
N PRO A 109 -0.42 -13.60 -41.15
CA PRO A 109 -1.21 -14.21 -40.08
C PRO A 109 -1.23 -15.73 -40.12
N VAL A 110 -1.17 -16.34 -41.32
CA VAL A 110 -1.17 -17.79 -41.50
C VAL A 110 0.14 -18.40 -40.99
N LYS A 111 1.28 -17.81 -41.35
CA LYS A 111 2.60 -18.25 -40.87
C LYS A 111 2.74 -18.10 -39.36
N ALA A 112 2.21 -17.01 -38.79
CA ALA A 112 2.21 -16.81 -37.35
C ALA A 112 1.40 -17.91 -36.63
N ARG A 113 0.25 -18.30 -37.19
CA ARG A 113 -0.56 -19.41 -36.67
C ARG A 113 0.17 -20.75 -36.76
N GLU A 114 0.74 -21.08 -37.91
CA GLU A 114 1.50 -22.33 -38.10
C GLU A 114 2.68 -22.44 -37.12
N TYR A 115 3.38 -21.34 -36.87
CA TYR A 115 4.47 -21.29 -35.89
C TYR A 115 3.96 -21.60 -34.47
N MET A 116 2.82 -21.01 -34.08
CA MET A 116 2.20 -21.26 -32.78
C MET A 116 1.77 -22.72 -32.65
N GLU A 117 1.11 -23.29 -33.68
CA GLU A 117 0.66 -24.69 -33.66
C GLU A 117 1.83 -25.68 -33.53
N LYS A 118 2.98 -25.39 -34.17
CA LYS A 118 4.18 -26.25 -34.10
C LYS A 118 4.96 -26.13 -32.80
N ASN A 119 5.04 -24.93 -32.22
CA ASN A 119 5.93 -24.63 -31.09
C ASN A 119 5.20 -24.52 -29.75
N TYR A 120 3.87 -24.45 -29.75
CA TYR A 120 3.11 -24.37 -28.51
C TYR A 120 3.23 -25.65 -27.70
N LYS A 121 3.82 -25.55 -26.51
CA LYS A 121 3.79 -26.57 -25.49
C LYS A 121 2.98 -26.05 -24.32
N ARG A 122 1.91 -26.77 -23.97
CA ARG A 122 1.20 -26.51 -22.73
C ARG A 122 2.06 -27.06 -21.59
N ILE A 123 2.64 -26.13 -20.83
CA ILE A 123 3.27 -26.37 -19.51
C ILE A 123 2.20 -26.62 -18.46
#